data_AF-A0A356IKH3-F1
#
_entry.id   AF-A0A356IKH3-F1
#
_cell.length_a   1.000
_cell.length_b   1.000
_cell.length_c   1.000
_cell.angle_alpha   90.00
_cell.angle_beta   90.00
_cell.angle_gamma   90.00
#
_symmetry.space_group_name_H-M   'P 1'
#
loop_
_entity.id
_entity.type
_entity.pdbx_description
1 polymer ?
#
loop_
_entity_poly.entity_id
_entity_poly.type
_entity_poly.pdbx_seq_one_letter_code
_entity_poly.pdbx_strand_id
1 'polypeptide(L)'
;MNVLVFDIETVPDVAGGRRLFGLEGLDDAAAAEAMFALRRQETGNDFLRHHLQRIVAISAVFRSRDQIAVWSLGDEQSDEKTILEKFFQIIERYSPTLVSWNGSGFDLPVLHYRALLHGVASPRYWDQGQDDKNFKWNNYLSRYHDRHTDLMDLLALYNNRAFVPLDQMASLLGFPGKMGMSGAK
;
A
#
# COMPACT_ATOMS: atom_id res chain seq x y z
N MET A 1 -14.60 -11.41 -14.14
CA MET A 1 -13.61 -10.38 -13.80
C MET A 1 -13.05 -10.70 -12.43
N ASN A 2 -11.73 -10.67 -12.27
CA ASN A 2 -11.08 -10.82 -10.97
C ASN A 2 -10.83 -9.43 -10.40
N VAL A 3 -11.20 -9.20 -9.14
CA VAL A 3 -10.98 -7.92 -8.44
C VAL A 3 -10.26 -8.24 -7.13
N LEU A 4 -9.20 -7.50 -6.84
CA LEU A 4 -8.46 -7.55 -5.59
C LEU A 4 -8.56 -6.17 -4.92
N VAL A 5 -9.38 -6.08 -3.88
CA VAL A 5 -9.39 -4.92 -2.99
C VAL A 5 -8.33 -5.16 -1.92
N PHE A 6 -7.48 -4.18 -1.64
CA PHE A 6 -6.41 -4.34 -0.66
C PHE A 6 -6.10 -3.05 0.09
N ASP A 7 -5.45 -3.21 1.23
CA ASP A 7 -4.92 -2.15 2.10
C ASP A 7 -3.66 -2.67 2.81
N ILE A 8 -2.67 -1.81 3.04
CA ILE A 8 -1.42 -2.17 3.73
C ILE A 8 -1.33 -1.53 5.11
N GLU A 9 -0.76 -2.28 6.06
CA GLU A 9 -0.39 -1.76 7.37
C GLU A 9 1.13 -1.69 7.49
N THR A 10 1.62 -0.58 8.04
CA THR A 10 3.05 -0.27 8.08
C THR A 10 3.51 0.17 9.45
N VAL A 11 4.81 -0.01 9.72
CA VAL A 11 5.52 0.53 10.87
C VAL A 11 6.82 1.19 10.39
N PRO A 12 7.50 2.00 11.22
CA PRO A 12 8.79 2.57 10.84
C PRO A 12 9.81 1.49 10.47
N ASP A 13 10.50 1.67 9.34
CA ASP A 13 11.69 0.89 9.00
C ASP A 13 12.88 1.37 9.82
N VAL A 14 12.95 0.93 11.08
CA VAL A 14 14.04 1.28 12.01
C VAL A 14 15.41 0.81 11.50
N ALA A 15 15.47 -0.29 10.74
CA ALA A 15 16.72 -0.75 10.16
C ALA A 15 17.21 0.20 9.05
N GLY A 16 16.30 0.64 8.18
CA GLY A 16 16.56 1.68 7.18
C GLY A 16 16.90 3.03 7.82
N GLY A 17 16.14 3.43 8.83
CA GLY A 17 16.35 4.67 9.57
C GLY A 17 17.72 4.75 10.24
N ARG A 18 18.17 3.66 10.89
CA ARG A 18 19.53 3.59 11.45
C ARG A 18 20.62 3.84 10.41
N ARG A 19 20.49 3.22 9.23
CA ARG A 19 21.47 3.35 8.15
C ARG A 19 21.47 4.75 7.52
N LEU A 20 20.30 5.36 7.34
CA LEU A 20 20.16 6.64 6.65
C LEU A 20 20.44 7.84 7.54
N PHE A 21 20.16 7.74 8.84
CA PHE A 21 20.24 8.87 9.77
C PHE A 21 21.34 8.72 10.83
N GLY A 22 22.18 7.68 10.73
CA GLY A 22 23.27 7.45 11.67
C GLY A 22 22.79 7.15 13.10
N LEU A 23 21.67 6.45 13.24
CA LEU A 23 21.05 6.13 14.54
C LEU A 23 21.55 4.79 15.11
N GLU A 24 22.78 4.41 14.78
CA GLU A 24 23.38 3.15 15.22
C GLU A 24 23.45 3.10 16.76
N GLY A 25 23.19 1.92 17.34
CA GLY A 25 23.21 1.71 18.79
C GLY A 25 21.92 2.08 19.53
N LEU A 26 20.97 2.78 18.90
CA LEU A 26 19.63 2.96 19.47
C LEU A 26 18.82 1.66 19.39
N ASP A 27 17.99 1.38 20.39
CA ASP A 27 16.95 0.35 20.31
C ASP A 27 15.84 0.76 19.32
N ASP A 28 14.91 -0.16 19.02
CA ASP A 28 13.91 0.06 17.98
C ASP A 28 12.95 1.23 18.31
N ALA A 29 12.58 1.38 19.58
CA ALA A 29 11.68 2.44 20.02
C ALA A 29 12.37 3.81 19.92
N ALA A 30 13.61 3.91 20.39
CA ALA A 30 14.41 5.14 20.31
C ALA A 30 14.75 5.51 18.86
N ALA A 31 15.05 4.53 18.00
CA ALA A 31 15.27 4.77 16.58
C ALA A 31 14.00 5.28 15.89
N ALA A 32 12.84 4.67 16.15
CA ALA A 32 11.56 5.13 15.61
C ALA A 32 11.21 6.55 16.08
N GLU A 33 11.37 6.86 17.38
CA GLU A 33 11.11 8.20 17.90
C GLU A 33 12.04 9.25 17.29
N ALA A 34 13.32 8.92 17.11
CA ALA A 34 14.26 9.80 16.42
C ALA A 34 13.84 10.04 14.96
N MET A 35 13.38 9.00 14.23
CA MET A 35 12.84 9.15 12.87
C MET A 35 11.62 10.09 12.83
N PHE A 36 10.68 9.93 13.77
CA PHE A 36 9.52 10.81 13.86
C PHE A 36 9.90 12.26 14.21
N ALA A 37 10.84 12.45 15.14
CA ALA A 37 11.35 13.77 15.50
C ALA A 37 12.01 14.48 14.32
N LEU A 38 12.88 13.79 13.58
CA LEU A 38 13.50 14.30 12.35
C LEU A 38 12.44 14.70 11.32
N ARG A 39 11.41 13.87 11.15
CA ARG A 39 10.32 14.12 10.20
C ARG A 39 9.47 15.34 10.59
N ARG A 40 9.16 15.50 11.88
CA ARG A 40 8.46 16.68 12.43
C ARG A 40 9.28 17.95 12.22
N GLN A 41 10.59 17.90 12.45
CA GLN A 41 11.46 19.04 12.21
C GLN A 41 11.49 19.44 10.72
N GLU A 42 11.45 18.45 9.82
CA GLU A 42 11.49 18.69 8.37
C GLU A 42 10.16 19.22 7.81
N THR A 43 9.01 18.70 8.28
CA THR A 43 7.71 18.92 7.62
C THR A 43 6.55 19.35 8.51
N GLY A 44 6.77 19.45 9.83
CA GLY A 44 5.72 19.77 10.80
C GLY A 44 4.77 18.63 11.14
N ASN A 45 4.98 17.42 10.59
CA ASN A 45 4.27 16.18 10.93
C ASN A 45 5.26 15.01 11.03
N ASP A 46 4.86 13.90 11.64
CA ASP A 46 5.67 12.68 11.83
C ASP A 46 5.37 11.58 10.80
N PHE A 47 4.55 11.84 9.78
CA PHE A 47 4.28 10.84 8.76
C PHE A 47 5.54 10.56 7.92
N LEU A 48 6.14 9.39 8.15
CA LEU A 48 7.40 8.99 7.52
C LEU A 48 7.24 8.87 6.00
N ARG A 49 8.32 9.18 5.28
CA ARG A 49 8.38 9.04 3.81
C ARG A 49 8.17 7.58 3.42
N HIS A 50 7.57 7.33 2.24
CA HIS A 50 7.18 5.98 1.81
C HIS A 50 8.30 4.93 1.87
N HIS A 51 9.53 5.29 1.52
CA HIS A 51 10.68 4.39 1.57
C HIS A 51 11.14 4.02 2.99
N LEU A 52 10.65 4.73 4.02
CA LEU A 52 10.90 4.46 5.44
C LEU A 52 9.73 3.74 6.12
N GLN A 53 8.72 3.35 5.36
CA GLN A 53 7.63 2.51 5.82
C GLN A 53 8.04 1.04 5.66
N ARG A 54 7.75 0.20 6.64
CA ARG A 54 7.92 -1.26 6.58
C ARG A 54 6.55 -1.91 6.65
N ILE A 55 6.23 -2.76 5.68
CA ILE A 55 4.96 -3.48 5.63
C ILE A 55 4.98 -4.58 6.70
N VAL A 56 3.89 -4.65 7.47
CA VAL A 56 3.64 -5.69 8.47
C VAL A 56 2.41 -6.53 8.15
N ALA A 57 1.48 -5.99 7.36
CA ALA A 57 0.34 -6.75 6.86
C ALA A 57 -0.16 -6.18 5.54
N ILE A 58 -0.78 -7.05 4.73
CA ILE A 58 -1.64 -6.65 3.62
C ILE A 58 -2.94 -7.41 3.78
N SER A 59 -4.05 -6.71 3.92
CA SER A 59 -5.38 -7.31 3.99
C SER A 59 -6.05 -7.23 2.63
N ALA A 60 -6.75 -8.29 2.23
CA ALA A 60 -7.31 -8.39 0.90
C ALA A 60 -8.71 -9.00 0.86
N VAL A 61 -9.52 -8.49 -0.05
CA VAL A 61 -10.75 -9.11 -0.54
C VAL A 61 -10.57 -9.44 -2.00
N PHE A 62 -10.64 -10.72 -2.35
CA PHE A 62 -10.59 -11.17 -3.73
C PHE A 62 -11.93 -11.69 -4.18
N ARG A 63 -12.43 -11.13 -5.27
CA ARG A 63 -13.64 -11.60 -5.94
C ARG A 63 -13.25 -12.27 -7.25
N SER A 64 -13.72 -13.50 -7.43
CA SER A 64 -13.66 -14.19 -8.73
C SER A 64 -15.03 -14.81 -9.04
N ARG A 65 -15.67 -14.33 -10.10
CA ARG A 65 -17.05 -14.72 -10.46
C ARG A 65 -18.01 -14.48 -9.27
N ASP A 66 -18.60 -15.56 -8.75
CA ASP A 66 -19.54 -15.56 -7.63
C ASP A 66 -18.87 -15.90 -6.29
N GLN A 67 -17.54 -16.08 -6.29
CA GLN A 67 -16.76 -16.38 -5.08
C GLN A 67 -16.11 -15.11 -4.53
N ILE A 68 -16.15 -14.97 -3.21
CA ILE A 68 -15.46 -13.93 -2.45
C ILE A 68 -14.60 -14.62 -1.40
N ALA A 69 -13.35 -14.20 -1.29
CA ALA A 69 -12.44 -14.60 -0.22
C ALA A 69 -11.90 -13.35 0.47
N VAL A 70 -11.76 -13.42 1.79
CA VAL A 70 -11.23 -12.34 2.64
C VAL A 70 -10.12 -12.92 3.50
N TRP A 71 -8.91 -12.35 3.43
CA TRP A 71 -7.76 -12.83 4.20
C TRP A 71 -6.65 -11.78 4.27
N SER A 72 -5.70 -11.98 5.18
CA SER A 72 -4.43 -11.25 5.19
C SER A 72 -3.35 -12.07 4.46
N LEU A 73 -2.50 -11.41 3.69
CA LEU A 73 -1.47 -12.03 2.86
C LEU A 73 -0.27 -12.47 3.71
N GLY A 74 -0.47 -13.47 4.56
CA GLY A 74 0.49 -13.80 5.61
C GLY A 74 -0.21 -14.30 6.86
N ASP A 75 0.60 -14.70 7.83
CA ASP A 75 0.22 -14.89 9.21
C ASP A 75 1.14 -14.02 10.09
N GLU A 76 0.93 -14.07 11.41
CA GLU A 76 1.71 -13.29 12.39
C GLU A 76 3.22 -13.59 12.38
N GLN A 77 3.63 -14.71 11.75
CA GLN A 77 5.02 -15.14 11.66
C GLN A 77 5.63 -14.86 10.29
N SER A 78 4.83 -14.38 9.33
CA SER A 78 5.28 -14.10 7.97
C SER A 78 6.19 -12.87 7.96
N ASP A 79 7.38 -13.01 7.38
CA ASP A 79 8.25 -11.87 7.13
C ASP A 79 7.69 -10.98 5.99
N GLU A 80 8.19 -9.74 5.92
CA GLU A 80 7.72 -8.77 4.93
C GLU A 80 7.90 -9.27 3.49
N LYS A 81 9.01 -9.99 3.22
CA LYS A 81 9.27 -10.55 1.90
C LYS A 81 8.18 -11.54 1.49
N THR A 82 7.80 -12.45 2.38
CA THR A 82 6.73 -13.43 2.13
C THR A 82 5.39 -12.75 1.84
N ILE A 83 5.07 -11.68 2.59
CA ILE A 83 3.84 -10.90 2.39
C ILE A 83 3.83 -10.26 0.99
N LEU A 84 4.95 -9.63 0.60
CA LEU A 84 5.12 -9.03 -0.73
C LEU A 84 5.03 -10.06 -1.86
N GLU A 85 5.71 -11.20 -1.72
CA GLU A 85 5.66 -12.29 -2.69
C GLU A 85 4.22 -12.79 -2.89
N LYS A 86 3.47 -13.00 -1.80
CA LYS A 86 2.05 -13.39 -1.87
C LYS A 86 1.21 -12.37 -2.63
N PHE A 87 1.41 -11.08 -2.38
CA PHE A 87 0.69 -10.01 -3.10
C PHE A 87 0.96 -10.04 -4.60
N PHE A 88 2.23 -10.03 -4.98
CA PHE A 88 2.60 -10.02 -6.40
C PHE A 88 2.27 -11.33 -7.12
N GLN A 89 2.33 -12.48 -6.44
CA GLN A 89 1.90 -13.76 -7.01
C GLN A 89 0.42 -13.77 -7.40
N ILE A 90 -0.45 -13.08 -6.65
CA ILE A 90 -1.87 -12.93 -7.02
C ILE A 90 -1.98 -12.15 -8.34
N ILE A 91 -1.17 -11.11 -8.52
CA ILE A 91 -1.14 -10.29 -9.74
C ILE A 91 -0.64 -11.11 -10.93
N GLU A 92 0.47 -11.82 -10.77
CA GLU A 92 1.02 -12.71 -11.79
C GLU A 92 0.00 -13.77 -12.23
N ARG A 93 -0.69 -14.40 -11.27
CA ARG A 93 -1.58 -15.52 -11.55
C ARG A 93 -2.93 -15.10 -12.13
N TYR A 94 -3.50 -14.01 -11.63
CA TYR A 94 -4.89 -13.67 -11.92
C TYR A 94 -5.07 -12.37 -12.69
N SER A 95 -4.02 -11.56 -12.79
CA SER A 95 -4.04 -10.20 -13.35
C SER A 95 -5.32 -9.42 -12.98
N PRO A 96 -5.69 -9.36 -11.69
CA PRO A 96 -6.95 -8.76 -11.27
C PRO A 96 -6.93 -7.25 -11.48
N THR A 97 -8.10 -6.63 -11.48
CA THR A 97 -8.20 -5.19 -11.20
C THR A 97 -7.89 -4.97 -9.72
N LEU A 98 -6.87 -4.17 -9.44
CA LEU A 98 -6.56 -3.70 -8.09
C LEU A 98 -7.50 -2.56 -7.72
N VAL A 99 -8.02 -2.59 -6.49
CA VAL A 99 -8.86 -1.52 -5.95
C VAL A 99 -8.34 -1.14 -4.56
N SER A 100 -8.20 0.15 -4.31
CA SER A 100 -7.76 0.68 -3.01
C SER A 100 -8.38 2.04 -2.73
N TRP A 101 -8.15 2.58 -1.53
CA TRP A 101 -8.50 3.94 -1.17
C TRP A 101 -7.22 4.73 -0.88
N ASN A 102 -6.85 5.69 -1.73
CA ASN A 102 -5.56 6.39 -1.67
C ASN A 102 -4.32 5.51 -1.90
N GLY A 103 -4.47 4.34 -2.53
CA GLY A 103 -3.33 3.45 -2.76
C GLY A 103 -2.32 3.97 -3.79
N SER A 104 -2.70 4.89 -4.67
CA SER A 104 -1.73 5.60 -5.52
C SER A 104 -0.87 6.57 -4.70
N GLY A 105 -1.47 7.15 -3.64
CA GLY A 105 -0.81 8.11 -2.77
C GLY A 105 0.07 7.48 -1.69
N PHE A 106 -0.20 6.22 -1.30
CA PHE A 106 0.52 5.56 -0.22
C PHE A 106 0.89 4.10 -0.52
N ASP A 107 -0.09 3.22 -0.68
CA ASP A 107 0.13 1.76 -0.69
C ASP A 107 1.07 1.29 -1.80
N LEU A 108 0.80 1.65 -3.05
CA LEU A 108 1.60 1.23 -4.19
C LEU A 108 3.04 1.78 -4.12
N PRO A 109 3.28 3.08 -3.85
CA PRO A 109 4.64 3.57 -3.62
C PRO A 109 5.40 2.79 -2.53
N VAL A 110 4.76 2.48 -1.41
CA VAL A 110 5.39 1.66 -0.35
C VAL A 110 5.69 0.26 -0.89
N LEU A 111 4.71 -0.41 -1.50
CA LEU A 111 4.90 -1.74 -2.11
C LEU A 111 6.06 -1.76 -3.12
N HIS A 112 6.24 -0.71 -3.93
CA HIS A 112 7.34 -0.60 -4.89
C HIS A 112 8.70 -0.57 -4.20
N TYR A 113 8.86 0.31 -3.21
CA TYR A 113 10.13 0.44 -2.49
C TYR A 113 10.46 -0.82 -1.68
N ARG A 114 9.44 -1.45 -1.07
CA ARG A 114 9.65 -2.69 -0.31
C ARG A 114 9.92 -3.89 -1.19
N ALA A 115 9.26 -3.98 -2.34
CA ALA A 115 9.60 -4.99 -3.35
C ALA A 115 11.04 -4.84 -3.84
N LEU A 116 11.48 -3.60 -4.10
CA LEU A 116 12.86 -3.31 -4.49
C LEU A 116 13.87 -3.73 -3.41
N LEU A 117 13.61 -3.39 -2.15
CA LEU A 117 14.50 -3.73 -1.03
C LEU A 117 14.62 -5.25 -0.82
N HIS A 118 13.52 -6.00 -1.01
CA HIS A 118 13.47 -7.45 -0.81
C HIS A 118 13.74 -8.29 -2.06
N GLY A 119 13.98 -7.63 -3.21
CA GLY A 119 14.21 -8.32 -4.49
C GLY A 119 12.99 -9.10 -5.00
N VAL A 120 11.77 -8.63 -4.69
CA VAL A 120 10.52 -9.24 -5.16
C VAL A 120 10.16 -8.66 -6.53
N ALA A 121 10.07 -9.51 -7.54
CA ALA A 121 9.74 -9.11 -8.91
C ALA A 121 8.31 -9.50 -9.29
N SER A 122 7.69 -8.70 -10.15
CA SER A 122 6.40 -9.00 -10.78
C SER A 122 6.35 -8.43 -12.20
N PRO A 123 6.88 -9.15 -13.21
CA PRO A 123 6.85 -8.70 -14.60
C PRO A 123 5.44 -8.26 -15.05
N ARG A 124 4.39 -9.00 -14.67
CA ARG A 124 3.00 -8.67 -15.02
C ARG A 124 2.55 -7.33 -14.43
N TYR A 125 3.00 -7.00 -13.23
CA TYR A 125 2.67 -5.72 -12.59
C TYR A 125 3.29 -4.53 -13.33
N TRP A 126 4.55 -4.69 -13.77
CA TRP A 126 5.34 -3.64 -14.39
C TRP A 126 5.12 -3.49 -15.91
N ASP A 127 4.46 -4.46 -16.55
CA ASP A 127 4.17 -4.43 -17.97
C ASP A 127 3.24 -3.26 -18.33
N GLN A 128 3.72 -2.38 -19.20
CA GLN A 128 3.00 -1.24 -19.75
C GLN A 128 2.74 -1.41 -21.26
N GLY A 129 2.70 -2.66 -21.73
CA GLY A 129 2.49 -3.01 -23.13
C GLY A 129 3.75 -3.45 -23.87
N GLN A 130 4.85 -3.67 -23.17
CA GLN A 130 6.11 -4.17 -23.75
C GLN A 130 6.02 -5.66 -24.03
N ASP A 131 5.49 -6.43 -23.07
CA ASP A 131 5.36 -7.89 -23.19
C ASP A 131 3.96 -8.29 -23.68
N ASP A 132 2.92 -7.73 -23.05
CA ASP A 132 1.51 -7.94 -23.43
C ASP A 132 0.88 -6.62 -23.89
N LYS A 133 0.61 -6.50 -25.19
CA LYS A 133 0.00 -5.29 -25.79
C LYS A 133 -1.32 -4.86 -25.13
N ASN A 134 -2.04 -5.78 -24.47
CA ASN A 134 -3.26 -5.46 -23.73
C ASN A 134 -3.00 -4.54 -22.52
N PHE A 135 -1.75 -4.46 -22.04
CA PHE A 135 -1.34 -3.59 -20.94
C PHE A 135 -1.00 -2.16 -21.39
N LYS A 136 -0.90 -1.91 -22.71
CA LYS A 136 -0.56 -0.58 -23.24
C LYS A 136 -1.53 0.52 -22.79
N TRP A 137 -2.83 0.20 -22.79
CA TRP A 137 -3.91 1.14 -22.45
C TRP A 137 -4.68 0.76 -21.19
N ASN A 138 -4.20 -0.26 -20.48
CA ASN A 138 -4.79 -0.72 -19.23
C ASN A 138 -3.72 -1.48 -18.42
N ASN A 139 -2.91 -0.77 -17.63
CA ASN A 139 -1.84 -1.32 -16.78
C ASN A 139 -1.97 -0.79 -15.35
N TYR A 140 -1.17 -1.33 -14.42
CA TYR A 140 -1.26 -1.00 -13.00
C TYR A 140 -0.62 0.33 -12.60
N LEU A 141 0.20 0.95 -13.46
CA LEU A 141 1.03 2.10 -13.10
C LEU A 141 0.44 3.43 -13.59
N SER A 142 -0.30 3.39 -14.69
CA SER A 142 -0.91 4.56 -15.31
C SER A 142 -2.14 4.98 -14.51
N ARG A 143 -2.07 6.18 -13.92
CA ARG A 143 -3.11 6.76 -13.04
C ARG A 143 -4.55 6.69 -13.57
N TYR A 144 -4.72 6.82 -14.88
CA TYR A 144 -6.04 6.89 -15.53
C TYR A 144 -6.50 5.56 -16.15
N HIS A 145 -5.79 4.46 -15.88
CA HIS A 145 -6.16 3.13 -16.34
C HIS A 145 -6.92 2.37 -15.25
N ASP A 146 -7.84 1.49 -15.64
CA ASP A 146 -8.72 0.80 -14.70
C ASP A 146 -8.08 -0.44 -14.04
N ARG A 147 -6.87 -0.84 -14.43
CA ARG A 147 -6.23 -2.02 -13.84
C ARG A 147 -5.82 -1.79 -12.39
N HIS A 148 -5.54 -0.54 -12.02
CA HIS A 148 -5.56 -0.08 -10.65
C HIS A 148 -6.57 1.06 -10.52
N THR A 149 -7.65 0.81 -9.80
CA THR A 149 -8.66 1.82 -9.47
C THR A 149 -8.44 2.30 -8.04
N ASP A 150 -7.77 3.44 -7.88
CA ASP A 150 -7.81 4.19 -6.63
C ASP A 150 -9.17 4.89 -6.51
N LEU A 151 -10.04 4.37 -5.63
CA LEU A 151 -11.41 4.88 -5.47
C LEU A 151 -11.44 6.33 -5.00
N MET A 152 -10.51 6.73 -4.13
CA MET A 152 -10.47 8.11 -3.64
C MET A 152 -10.11 9.06 -4.78
N ASP A 153 -9.11 8.71 -5.58
CA ASP A 153 -8.66 9.53 -6.71
C ASP A 153 -9.73 9.62 -7.81
N LEU A 154 -10.36 8.49 -8.14
CA LEU A 154 -11.42 8.41 -9.14
C LEU A 154 -12.67 9.21 -8.72
N LEU A 155 -13.17 9.01 -7.49
CA LEU A 155 -14.37 9.68 -7.00
C LEU A 155 -14.15 11.19 -6.83
N ALA A 156 -12.93 11.60 -6.51
CA ALA A 156 -12.53 13.01 -6.47
C ALA A 156 -12.26 13.62 -7.85
N LEU A 157 -12.51 12.88 -8.94
CA LEU A 157 -12.22 13.30 -10.31
C LEU A 157 -10.78 13.80 -10.47
N TYR A 158 -9.84 13.10 -9.83
CA TYR A 158 -8.41 13.37 -9.83
C TYR A 158 -8.01 14.72 -9.21
N ASN A 159 -8.93 15.36 -8.46
CA ASN A 159 -8.72 16.61 -7.76
C ASN A 159 -8.41 16.37 -6.28
N ASN A 160 -7.16 16.62 -5.89
CA ASN A 160 -6.69 16.43 -4.52
C ASN A 160 -7.47 17.24 -3.46
N ARG A 161 -8.09 18.37 -3.84
CA ARG A 161 -8.92 19.17 -2.93
C ARG A 161 -10.25 18.51 -2.58
N ALA A 162 -10.67 17.51 -3.37
CA ALA A 162 -11.89 16.74 -3.18
C ALA A 162 -11.64 15.37 -2.52
N PHE A 163 -10.40 15.08 -2.10
CA PHE A 163 -10.09 13.85 -1.37
C PHE A 163 -10.79 13.83 -0.02
N VAL A 164 -11.35 12.67 0.33
CA VAL A 164 -12.05 12.45 1.61
C VAL A 164 -11.49 11.22 2.33
N PRO A 165 -11.45 11.23 3.67
CA PRO A 165 -11.02 10.06 4.45
C PRO A 165 -11.98 8.89 4.28
N LEU A 166 -11.43 7.66 4.17
CA LEU A 166 -12.20 6.43 4.00
C LEU A 166 -13.21 6.22 5.14
N ASP A 167 -12.80 6.50 6.37
CA ASP A 167 -13.62 6.30 7.57
C ASP A 167 -14.85 7.22 7.59
N GLN A 168 -14.70 8.47 7.14
CA GLN A 168 -15.82 9.39 7.01
C GLN A 168 -16.78 8.94 5.92
N MET A 169 -16.26 8.55 4.74
CA MET A 169 -17.10 8.06 3.66
C MET A 169 -17.83 6.76 4.02
N ALA A 170 -17.14 5.81 4.66
CA ALA A 170 -17.73 4.56 5.13
C ALA A 170 -18.86 4.81 6.14
N SER A 171 -18.67 5.75 7.06
CA SER A 171 -19.68 6.14 8.05
C SER A 171 -20.94 6.73 7.39
N LEU A 172 -20.78 7.59 6.37
CA LEU A 172 -21.90 8.13 5.61
C LEU A 172 -22.67 7.07 4.82
N LEU A 173 -22.02 5.98 4.42
CA LEU A 173 -22.64 4.84 3.75
C LEU A 173 -23.33 3.86 4.72
N GLY A 174 -23.27 4.12 6.03
CA GLY A 174 -23.80 3.22 7.05
C GLY A 174 -22.96 1.95 7.26
N PHE A 175 -21.72 1.93 6.76
CA PHE A 175 -20.76 0.88 7.07
C PHE A 175 -20.08 1.14 8.41
N PRO A 176 -19.55 0.09 9.08
CA PRO A 176 -18.76 0.29 10.29
C PRO A 176 -17.54 1.16 9.96
N GLY A 177 -17.57 2.43 10.40
CA GLY A 177 -16.42 3.32 10.39
C GLY A 177 -15.40 2.94 11.48
N LYS A 178 -14.34 3.74 11.66
CA LYS A 178 -13.36 3.57 12.75
C LYS A 178 -14.07 3.68 14.10
N MET A 179 -14.48 2.54 14.65
CA MET A 179 -15.02 2.41 16.01
C MET A 179 -13.87 2.55 17.01
N GLY A 180 -13.36 3.79 17.19
CA GLY A 180 -12.49 4.16 18.31
C GLY A 180 -10.97 4.15 18.10
N MET A 181 -10.43 3.72 16.95
CA MET A 181 -8.99 3.82 16.66
C MET A 181 -8.70 4.61 15.38
N SER A 182 -8.08 5.77 15.53
CA SER A 182 -7.52 6.56 14.42
C SER A 182 -6.06 6.19 14.21
N GLY A 183 -5.73 5.60 13.05
CA GLY A 183 -4.34 5.45 12.56
C GLY A 183 -3.69 6.78 12.12
N ALA A 184 -4.40 7.90 12.22
CA ALA A 184 -3.77 9.22 12.22
C ALA A 184 -3.49 9.58 13.69
N LYS A 185 -2.32 9.20 14.17
CA LYS A 185 -1.62 9.80 15.30
C LYS A 185 -0.13 9.66 15.10
#